data_AF-A0A5B7C9G7-F1
#
_entry.id   AF-A0A5B7C9G7-F1
#
_cell.length_a   1.000
_cell.length_b   1.000
_cell.length_c   1.000
_cell.angle_alpha   90.00
_cell.angle_beta   90.00
_cell.angle_gamma   90.00
#
_symmetry.space_group_name_H-M   'P 1'
#
loop_
_entity.id
_entity.type
_entity.pdbx_description
1 polymer ?
#
loop_
_entity_poly.entity_id
_entity_poly.type
_entity_poly.pdbx_seq_one_letter_code
_entity_poly.pdbx_strand_id
1 'polypeptide(L)'
;TMYSKNCSLSYARHLFDQAPQRDLVTWNSILAAYADADDDHNNNIILQEGFRIFRLLLRTSSASATNKFTLAPVLKLCFMSGYVWASQTVHGFAVKIGLEFDVFVSA
;
A
#
# COMPACT_ATOMS: atom_id res chain seq x y z
N THR A 1 -21.20 -8.37 9.65
CA THR A 1 -20.68 -9.49 8.82
C THR A 1 -19.16 -9.50 8.90
N MET A 2 -18.59 -10.19 9.89
CA MET A 2 -17.14 -10.17 10.19
C MET A 2 -16.26 -11.02 9.24
N TYR A 3 -16.87 -11.87 8.41
CA TYR A 3 -16.13 -12.92 7.68
C TYR A 3 -15.76 -12.58 6.23
N SER A 4 -16.37 -11.58 5.58
CA SER A 4 -16.20 -11.43 4.12
C SER A 4 -14.95 -10.63 3.71
N LYS A 5 -14.69 -9.46 4.33
CA LYS A 5 -13.55 -8.61 3.95
C LYS A 5 -12.21 -9.18 4.44
N ASN A 6 -12.15 -9.69 5.66
CA ASN A 6 -10.91 -10.23 6.25
C ASN A 6 -10.44 -11.53 5.60
N CYS A 7 -11.35 -12.47 5.31
CA CYS A 7 -10.98 -13.67 4.55
C CYS A 7 -10.49 -13.30 3.15
N SER A 8 -11.03 -12.25 2.53
CA SER A 8 -10.59 -11.76 1.23
C SER A 8 -9.15 -11.21 1.29
N LEU A 9 -8.81 -10.41 2.32
CA LEU A 9 -7.45 -9.91 2.49
C LEU A 9 -6.44 -11.04 2.76
N SER A 10 -6.75 -11.95 3.68
CA SER A 10 -5.87 -13.08 4.00
C SER A 10 -5.64 -13.98 2.77
N TYR A 11 -6.68 -14.21 1.97
CA TYR A 11 -6.58 -14.96 0.73
C TYR A 11 -5.75 -14.20 -0.33
N ALA A 12 -5.98 -12.90 -0.50
CA ALA A 12 -5.19 -12.06 -1.40
C ALA A 12 -3.70 -12.06 -1.01
N ARG A 13 -3.40 -11.98 0.29
CA ARG A 13 -2.04 -12.08 0.83
C ARG A 13 -1.40 -13.43 0.50
N HIS A 14 -2.14 -14.52 0.68
CA HIS A 14 -1.66 -15.87 0.37
C HIS A 14 -1.35 -16.04 -1.12
N LEU A 15 -2.25 -15.61 -2.02
CA LEU A 15 -2.00 -15.63 -3.46
C LEU A 15 -0.77 -14.79 -3.83
N PHE A 16 -0.67 -13.61 -3.22
CA PHE A 16 0.46 -12.73 -3.42
C PHE A 16 1.78 -13.38 -2.93
N ASP A 17 1.79 -14.15 -1.83
CA ASP A 17 2.96 -14.90 -1.35
C ASP A 17 3.38 -16.02 -2.31
N GLN A 18 2.41 -16.70 -2.92
CA GLN A 18 2.66 -17.80 -3.85
C GLN A 18 3.08 -17.34 -5.26
N ALA A 19 2.85 -16.07 -5.61
CA ALA A 19 3.20 -15.54 -6.91
C ALA A 19 4.73 -15.62 -7.17
N PRO A 20 5.17 -16.39 -8.19
CA PRO A 20 6.61 -16.61 -8.46
C PRO A 20 7.28 -15.35 -9.03
N GLN A 21 6.53 -14.56 -9.80
CA GLN A 21 6.91 -13.21 -10.22
C GLN A 21 5.75 -12.27 -9.92
N ARG A 22 6.08 -11.07 -9.43
CA ARG A 22 5.11 -10.04 -9.06
C ARG A 22 5.35 -8.83 -9.93
N ASP A 23 4.43 -8.60 -10.84
CA ASP A 23 4.39 -7.38 -11.63
C ASP A 23 3.76 -6.23 -10.83
N LEU A 24 3.83 -5.02 -11.38
CA LEU A 24 3.31 -3.83 -10.71
C LEU A 24 1.81 -3.90 -10.42
N VAL A 25 1.04 -4.59 -11.28
CA VAL A 25 -0.40 -4.83 -11.06
C VAL A 25 -0.62 -5.67 -9.80
N THR A 26 0.15 -6.75 -9.64
CA THR A 26 0.11 -7.61 -8.45
C THR A 26 0.42 -6.83 -7.18
N TRP A 27 1.43 -5.96 -7.20
CA TRP A 27 1.79 -5.08 -6.09
C TRP A 27 0.72 -4.06 -5.74
N ASN A 28 0.18 -3.37 -6.75
CA ASN A 28 -0.86 -2.36 -6.56
C ASN A 28 -2.15 -3.00 -6.03
N SER A 29 -2.49 -4.19 -6.51
CA SER A 29 -3.68 -4.93 -6.07
C SER A 29 -3.61 -5.30 -4.59
N ILE A 30 -2.46 -5.82 -4.11
CA ILE A 30 -2.33 -6.17 -2.69
C ILE A 30 -2.29 -4.93 -1.80
N LEU A 31 -1.65 -3.83 -2.25
CA LEU A 31 -1.64 -2.56 -1.50
C LEU A 31 -3.04 -1.96 -1.37
N ALA A 32 -3.82 -1.97 -2.46
CA ALA A 32 -5.22 -1.55 -2.45
C ALA A 32 -6.04 -2.42 -1.49
N ALA A 33 -5.84 -3.74 -1.52
CA ALA A 33 -6.53 -4.64 -0.58
C ALA A 33 -6.23 -4.31 0.89
N TYR A 34 -4.98 -4.00 1.25
CA TYR A 34 -4.65 -3.54 2.60
C TYR A 34 -5.25 -2.18 2.93
N ALA A 35 -5.27 -1.24 1.98
CA ALA A 35 -5.81 0.11 2.18
C ALA A 35 -7.35 0.13 2.27
N ASP A 36 -8.03 -0.82 1.64
CA ASP A 36 -9.50 -0.97 1.68
C ASP A 36 -9.99 -1.97 2.73
N ALA A 37 -9.06 -2.65 3.39
CA ALA A 37 -9.38 -3.51 4.51
C ALA A 37 -9.88 -2.68 5.69
N ASP A 38 -10.96 -3.15 6.28
CA ASP A 38 -11.77 -2.43 7.25
C ASP A 38 -12.05 -3.42 8.39
N ASP A 39 -11.21 -3.34 9.41
CA ASP A 39 -11.30 -4.14 10.62
C ASP A 39 -10.91 -3.30 11.83
N ASP A 40 -11.92 -2.86 12.58
CA ASP A 40 -11.77 -2.04 13.79
C ASP A 40 -10.84 -2.67 14.85
N HIS A 41 -10.73 -4.00 14.89
CA HIS A 41 -9.94 -4.69 15.92
C HIS A 41 -8.48 -4.91 15.48
N ASN A 42 -8.22 -5.00 14.18
CA ASN A 42 -6.90 -5.35 13.63
C ASN A 42 -6.27 -4.25 12.77
N ASN A 43 -6.84 -3.03 12.76
CA ASN A 43 -6.38 -1.93 11.92
C ASN A 43 -4.87 -1.68 12.01
N ASN A 44 -4.29 -1.72 13.23
CA ASN A 44 -2.84 -1.56 13.41
C ASN A 44 -2.01 -2.63 12.69
N ILE A 45 -2.47 -3.88 12.69
CA ILE A 45 -1.80 -5.00 12.01
C ILE A 45 -1.91 -4.82 10.49
N ILE A 46 -3.10 -4.47 10.00
CA ILE A 46 -3.37 -4.21 8.58
C ILE A 46 -2.47 -3.08 8.07
N LEU A 47 -2.37 -1.98 8.81
CA LEU A 47 -1.51 -0.84 8.48
C LEU A 47 -0.03 -1.24 8.45
N GLN A 48 0.46 -1.96 9.46
CA GLN A 48 1.84 -2.43 9.51
C GLN A 48 2.18 -3.34 8.33
N GLU A 49 1.28 -4.25 7.99
CA GLU A 49 1.44 -5.17 6.86
C GLU A 49 1.37 -4.45 5.52
N GLY A 50 0.45 -3.50 5.34
CA GLY A 50 0.38 -2.64 4.17
C GLY A 50 1.68 -1.86 3.94
N PHE A 51 2.23 -1.25 4.99
CA PHE A 51 3.54 -0.59 4.90
C PHE A 51 4.69 -1.58 4.66
N ARG A 52 4.60 -2.81 5.18
CA ARG A 52 5.58 -3.87 4.91
C ARG A 52 5.57 -4.26 3.45
N ILE A 53 4.40 -4.40 2.82
CA ILE A 53 4.27 -4.63 1.38
C ILE A 53 4.94 -3.51 0.59
N PHE A 54 4.65 -2.25 0.93
CA PHE A 54 5.25 -1.12 0.22
C PHE A 54 6.78 -1.12 0.33
N ARG A 55 7.33 -1.36 1.53
CA ARG A 55 8.78 -1.50 1.70
C ARG A 55 9.36 -2.68 0.92
N LEU A 56 8.62 -3.79 0.81
CA LEU A 56 9.06 -4.94 0.05
C LEU A 56 9.13 -4.60 -1.44
N LEU A 57 8.11 -3.96 -2.01
CA LEU A 57 8.10 -3.44 -3.38
C LEU A 57 9.35 -2.60 -3.66
N LEU A 58 9.64 -1.62 -2.80
CA LEU A 58 10.78 -0.72 -2.97
C LEU A 58 12.15 -1.42 -2.88
N ARG A 59 12.22 -2.58 -2.23
CA ARG A 59 13.46 -3.38 -2.14
C ARG A 59 13.63 -4.33 -3.31
N THR A 60 12.54 -4.86 -3.86
CA THR A 60 12.56 -5.87 -4.92
C THR A 60 12.43 -5.27 -6.31
N SER A 61 11.95 -4.04 -6.42
CA SER A 61 11.68 -3.35 -7.68
C SER A 61 12.36 -1.98 -7.69
N SER A 62 12.73 -1.50 -8.89
CA SER A 62 13.26 -0.14 -9.02
C SER A 62 12.26 0.88 -8.49
N ALA A 63 12.72 1.92 -7.79
CA ALA A 63 11.86 3.00 -7.32
C ALA A 63 11.07 3.66 -8.48
N SER A 64 11.68 3.71 -9.67
CA SER A 64 11.04 4.21 -10.91
C SER A 64 9.92 3.32 -11.45
N ALA A 65 9.75 2.10 -10.92
CA ALA A 65 8.66 1.21 -11.28
C ALA A 65 7.37 1.52 -10.51
N THR A 66 7.42 2.36 -9.47
CA THR A 66 6.22 2.77 -8.72
C THR A 66 5.45 3.85 -9.47
N ASN A 67 4.13 3.89 -9.28
CA ASN A 67 3.27 4.88 -9.94
C ASN A 67 2.14 5.35 -9.00
N LYS A 68 1.27 6.23 -9.50
CA LYS A 68 0.12 6.74 -8.72
C LYS A 68 -0.79 5.66 -8.13
N PHE A 69 -0.93 4.51 -8.78
CA PHE A 69 -1.73 3.39 -8.28
C PHE A 69 -1.03 2.64 -7.14
N THR A 70 0.28 2.80 -6.99
CA THR A 70 1.02 2.38 -5.79
C THR A 70 0.86 3.40 -4.67
N LEU A 71 1.00 4.70 -4.97
CA LEU A 71 1.04 5.75 -3.95
C LEU A 71 -0.33 6.05 -3.33
N ALA A 72 -1.41 6.03 -4.11
CA ALA A 72 -2.76 6.29 -3.61
C ALA A 72 -3.16 5.38 -2.42
N PRO A 73 -3.05 4.04 -2.49
CA PRO A 73 -3.36 3.19 -1.35
C PRO A 73 -2.37 3.38 -0.18
N VAL A 74 -1.10 3.68 -0.46
CA VAL A 74 -0.10 3.95 0.59
C VAL A 74 -0.41 5.25 1.34
N LEU A 75 -0.85 6.30 0.64
CA LEU A 75 -1.31 7.55 1.25
C LEU A 75 -2.56 7.33 2.11
N LYS A 76 -3.50 6.49 1.66
CA LYS A 76 -4.64 6.09 2.48
C LYS A 76 -4.20 5.37 3.76
N LEU A 77 -3.23 4.45 3.68
CA LEU A 77 -2.63 3.83 4.87
C LEU A 77 -1.95 4.87 5.78
N CYS A 78 -1.27 5.88 5.23
CA CYS A 78 -0.72 6.99 6.03
C CYS A 78 -1.81 7.77 6.76
N PHE A 79 -2.89 8.14 6.06
CA PHE A 79 -4.03 8.83 6.66
C PHE A 79 -4.65 8.00 7.79
N MET A 80 -4.95 6.72 7.54
CA MET A 80 -5.53 5.81 8.52
C MET A 80 -4.62 5.54 9.72
N SER A 81 -3.29 5.64 9.55
CA SER A 81 -2.34 5.47 10.65
C SER A 81 -2.29 6.65 11.62
N GLY A 82 -2.83 7.81 11.23
CA GLY A 82 -2.72 9.06 12.02
C GLY A 82 -1.29 9.64 12.09
N TYR A 83 -0.31 9.00 11.44
CA TYR A 83 1.08 9.40 11.49
C TYR A 83 1.42 10.38 10.37
N VAL A 84 1.46 11.68 10.70
CA VAL A 84 1.84 12.75 9.78
C VAL A 84 3.20 12.49 9.14
N TRP A 85 4.18 11.98 9.89
CA TRP A 85 5.51 11.69 9.36
C TRP A 85 5.50 10.62 8.24
N ALA A 86 4.56 9.68 8.28
CA ALA A 86 4.44 8.66 7.25
C ALA A 86 4.00 9.29 5.93
N SER A 87 3.01 10.18 5.98
CA SER A 87 2.55 10.95 4.81
C SER A 87 3.67 11.82 4.22
N GLN A 88 4.47 12.49 5.07
CA GLN A 88 5.61 13.32 4.62
C GLN A 88 6.69 12.47 3.94
N THR A 89 6.96 11.27 4.46
CA THR A 89 7.95 10.36 3.88
C THR A 89 7.51 9.89 2.50
N VAL A 90 6.24 9.52 2.35
CA VAL A 90 5.66 9.07 1.07
C VAL A 90 5.59 10.23 0.08
N HIS A 91 5.25 11.43 0.54
CA HIS A 91 5.30 12.65 -0.28
C HIS A 91 6.71 12.91 -0.83
N GLY A 92 7.72 12.93 0.04
CA GLY A 92 9.12 13.14 -0.39
C GLY A 92 9.60 12.05 -1.36
N PHE A 93 9.13 10.81 -1.18
CA PHE A 93 9.39 9.74 -2.14
C PHE A 93 8.73 10.00 -3.49
N ALA A 94 7.46 10.46 -3.52
CA ALA A 94 6.74 10.80 -4.75
C ALA A 94 7.47 11.89 -5.56
N VAL A 95 7.94 12.94 -4.89
CA VAL A 95 8.76 13.99 -5.53
C VAL A 95 10.07 13.41 -6.08
N LYS A 96 10.74 12.53 -5.33
CA LYS A 96 12.00 11.92 -5.75
C LYS A 96 11.87 11.09 -7.04
N ILE A 97 10.69 10.52 -7.30
CA ILE A 97 10.43 9.69 -8.49
C ILE A 97 9.71 10.45 -9.62
N GLY A 98 9.51 11.77 -9.49
CA GLY A 98 8.90 12.60 -10.54
C GLY A 98 7.37 12.52 -10.61
N LEU A 99 6.70 12.15 -9.51
CA LEU A 99 5.24 12.04 -9.43
C LEU A 99 4.59 13.21 -8.68
N GLU A 100 5.31 14.31 -8.46
CA GLU A 100 4.84 15.47 -7.69
C GLU A 100 3.60 16.18 -8.27
N PHE A 101 3.32 16.02 -9.56
CA PHE A 101 2.16 16.61 -10.26
C PHE A 101 1.03 15.62 -10.56
N ASP A 102 1.18 14.35 -10.20
CA ASP A 102 0.06 13.40 -10.28
C ASP A 102 -0.94 13.77 -9.17
N VAL A 103 -2.19 14.02 -9.55
CA VAL A 103 -3.26 14.77 -8.83
C VAL A 103 -3.64 14.24 -7.41
N PHE A 104 -2.93 13.26 -6.88
CA PHE A 104 -3.16 12.65 -5.57
C PHE A 104 -2.28 13.20 -4.43
N VAL A 105 -1.35 14.13 -4.69
CA VAL A 105 -0.36 14.61 -3.70
C VAL A 105 -0.66 16.03 -3.17
N SER A 106 -1.93 16.42 -3.09
CA SER A 106 -2.33 17.71 -2.52
C SER A 106 -3.11 17.54 -1.22
N ALA A 107 -2.38 17.81 -0.12
CA ALA A 107 -2.79 18.14 1.25
C ALA A 107 -3.49 17.07 2.09
#